data_AF-A0A5C8T292-F1
#
_entry.id   AF-A0A5C8T292-F1
#
_cell.length_a   1.000
_cell.length_b   1.000
_cell.length_c   1.000
_cell.angle_alpha   90.00
_cell.angle_beta   90.00
_cell.angle_gamma   90.00
#
_symmetry.space_group_name_H-M   'P 1'
#
loop_
_entity.id
_entity.type
_entity.pdbx_description
1 polymer ?
#
loop_
_entity_poly.entity_id
_entity_poly.type
_entity_poly.pdbx_seq_one_letter_code
_entity_poly.pdbx_strand_id
1 'polypeptide(L)'
;MLIRLLSAALAAGFLAAVLVTGLELALTSPLIIAAERYETQATPGSAAAVAPMPDRLPIVLAHAGHDHDSKAAPEWQPGAGLPRMLFTGLATLVGGIGYALLLGAVML
;
A
#
# COMPACT_ATOMS: atom_id res chain seq x y z
N MET A 1 -37.40 7.15 -6.19
CA MET A 1 -36.58 5.93 -6.05
C MET A 1 -35.09 6.24 -6.03
N LEU A 2 -34.61 7.08 -6.95
CA LEU A 2 -33.22 7.54 -7.03
C LEU A 2 -32.60 8.01 -5.70
N ILE A 3 -33.25 8.93 -4.96
CA ILE A 3 -32.69 9.47 -3.70
C ILE A 3 -32.47 8.38 -2.64
N ARG A 4 -33.36 7.39 -2.55
CA ARG A 4 -33.21 6.25 -1.63
C ARG A 4 -32.04 5.34 -2.02
N LEU A 5 -31.85 5.12 -3.31
CA LEU A 5 -30.73 4.34 -3.84
C LEU A 5 -29.41 5.05 -3.60
N LEU A 6 -29.36 6.37 -3.86
CA LEU A 6 -28.19 7.19 -3.63
C LEU A 6 -27.82 7.23 -2.14
N SER A 7 -28.79 7.45 -1.24
CA SER A 7 -28.53 7.47 0.20
C SER A 7 -28.07 6.11 0.72
N ALA A 8 -28.65 5.01 0.23
CA ALA A 8 -28.22 3.67 0.57
C ALA A 8 -26.79 3.37 0.09
N ALA A 9 -26.45 3.76 -1.15
CA ALA A 9 -25.11 3.58 -1.71
C ALA A 9 -24.05 4.37 -0.92
N LEU A 10 -24.33 5.64 -0.59
CA LEU A 10 -23.42 6.46 0.23
C LEU A 10 -23.20 5.86 1.62
N ALA A 11 -24.28 5.42 2.29
CA ALA A 11 -24.20 4.80 3.60
C ALA A 11 -23.43 3.47 3.57
N ALA A 12 -23.71 2.62 2.58
CA ALA A 12 -23.03 1.34 2.41
C ALA A 12 -21.55 1.52 2.08
N GLY A 13 -21.21 2.44 1.17
CA GLY A 13 -19.83 2.75 0.81
C GLY A 13 -19.02 3.31 1.97
N PHE A 14 -19.61 4.22 2.77
CA PHE A 14 -18.98 4.73 3.99
C PHE A 14 -18.74 3.62 5.02
N LEU A 15 -19.75 2.78 5.29
CA LEU A 15 -19.62 1.68 6.24
C LEU A 15 -18.55 0.67 5.78
N ALA A 16 -18.55 0.30 4.50
CA ALA A 16 -17.55 -0.57 3.92
C ALA A 16 -16.14 0.03 4.06
N ALA A 17 -15.98 1.32 3.78
CA ALA A 17 -14.69 2.00 3.93
C ALA A 17 -14.19 1.98 5.37
N VAL A 18 -15.05 2.23 6.37
CA VAL A 18 -14.67 2.18 7.79
C VAL A 18 -14.20 0.78 8.18
N LEU A 19 -14.93 -0.26 7.77
CA LEU A 19 -14.58 -1.65 8.05
C LEU A 19 -13.25 -2.05 7.39
N VAL A 20 -13.09 -1.73 6.10
CA VAL A 20 -11.86 -2.05 5.36
C VAL A 20 -10.67 -1.29 5.92
N THR A 21 -10.82 0.00 6.24
CA THR A 21 -9.76 0.79 6.88
C THR A 21 -9.33 0.14 8.20
N GLY A 22 -10.28 -0.29 9.03
CA GLY A 22 -9.97 -1.03 10.26
C GLY A 22 -9.18 -2.33 10.00
N LEU A 23 -9.55 -3.06 8.95
CA LEU A 23 -8.85 -4.27 8.53
C LEU A 23 -7.42 -3.98 8.01
N GLU A 24 -7.24 -2.90 7.26
CA GLU A 24 -5.93 -2.45 6.77
C GLU A 24 -5.00 -2.03 7.91
N LEU A 25 -5.53 -1.39 8.96
CA LEU A 25 -4.78 -1.08 10.17
C LEU A 25 -4.36 -2.34 10.93
N ALA A 26 -5.25 -3.34 11.00
CA ALA A 26 -4.99 -4.56 11.75
C ALA A 26 -4.08 -5.56 11.03
N LEU A 27 -4.20 -5.68 9.70
CA LEU A 27 -3.56 -6.73 8.92
C LEU A 27 -2.45 -6.21 7.99
N THR A 28 -2.71 -5.13 7.26
CA THR A 28 -1.77 -4.64 6.22
C THR A 28 -0.67 -3.78 6.82
N SER A 29 -1.01 -2.87 7.73
CA SER A 29 -0.06 -1.97 8.40
C SER A 29 1.09 -2.68 9.12
N PRO A 30 0.90 -3.79 9.87
CA PRO A 30 2.03 -4.48 10.50
C PRO A 30 2.96 -5.14 9.48
N LEU A 31 2.45 -5.60 8.34
CA LEU A 31 3.28 -6.15 7.26
C LEU A 31 4.16 -5.08 6.63
N ILE A 32 3.63 -3.87 6.41
CA ILE A 32 4.40 -2.73 5.90
C ILE A 32 5.53 -2.39 6.87
N ILE A 33 5.25 -2.28 8.16
CA ILE A 33 6.27 -1.96 9.18
C ILE A 33 7.33 -3.06 9.26
N ALA A 34 6.94 -4.33 9.11
CA ALA A 34 7.89 -5.43 9.04
C ALA A 34 8.79 -5.34 7.81
N ALA A 35 8.26 -4.98 6.64
CA ALA A 35 9.03 -4.78 5.41
C ALA A 35 10.02 -3.61 5.52
N GLU A 36 9.57 -2.47 6.05
CA GLU A 36 10.42 -1.27 6.25
C GLU A 36 11.66 -1.57 7.12
N ARG A 37 11.55 -2.50 8.09
CA ARG A 37 12.71 -2.93 8.88
C ARG A 37 13.77 -3.61 8.04
N TYR A 38 13.39 -4.44 7.07
CA TYR A 38 14.35 -5.11 6.19
C TYR A 38 14.97 -4.15 5.18
N GLU A 39 14.21 -3.19 4.67
CA GLU A 39 14.72 -2.15 3.76
C GLU A 39 15.69 -1.21 4.46
N THR A 40 15.37 -0.78 5.69
CA THR A 40 16.25 0.10 6.48
C THR A 40 17.52 -0.62 6.93
N GLN A 41 17.45 -1.93 7.19
CA GLN A 41 18.62 -2.75 7.54
C GLN A 41 19.44 -3.17 6.32
N ALA A 42 18.84 -3.22 5.14
CA ALA A 42 19.54 -3.35 3.86
C ALA A 42 20.22 -2.02 3.51
N THR A 43 21.31 -1.71 4.21
CA THR A 43 22.21 -0.60 3.84
C THR A 43 22.64 -0.73 2.36
N PRO A 44 22.76 0.38 1.59
CA PRO A 44 23.33 0.37 0.24
C PRO A 44 24.77 -0.17 0.32
N GLY A 45 24.91 -1.45 -0.03
CA GLY A 45 26.13 -2.25 0.20
C GLY A 45 25.85 -3.74 0.30
N SER A 46 24.63 -4.15 0.68
CA SER A 46 24.27 -5.58 0.73
C SER A 46 23.97 -6.21 -0.64
N ALA A 47 24.05 -5.43 -1.73
CA ALA A 47 24.01 -5.95 -3.09
C ALA A 47 25.38 -6.41 -3.62
N ALA A 48 26.50 -6.15 -2.93
CA ALA A 48 27.82 -6.56 -3.44
C ALA A 48 28.89 -6.68 -2.35
N ALA A 49 28.81 -7.73 -1.52
CA ALA A 49 29.99 -8.42 -0.98
C ALA A 49 29.55 -9.70 -0.26
N VAL A 50 29.02 -10.67 -1.02
CA VAL A 50 29.22 -12.06 -0.61
C VAL A 50 30.74 -12.27 -0.68
N ALA A 51 31.41 -12.24 0.47
CA ALA A 51 32.80 -12.69 0.57
C ALA A 51 32.87 -14.08 -0.10
N PRO A 52 33.89 -14.37 -0.94
CA PRO A 52 33.93 -15.61 -1.70
C PRO A 52 33.98 -16.79 -0.72
N MET A 53 32.82 -17.42 -0.53
CA MET A 53 32.70 -18.69 0.18
C MET A 53 32.74 -19.76 -0.92
N PRO A 54 33.72 -20.68 -0.90
CA PRO A 54 34.09 -21.47 -2.08
C PRO A 54 33.07 -22.52 -2.54
N ASP A 55 31.85 -22.57 -1.97
CA ASP A 55 30.95 -23.72 -2.12
C ASP A 55 29.45 -23.39 -2.22
N ARG A 56 29.09 -22.17 -2.65
CA ARG A 56 27.69 -21.82 -2.96
C ARG A 56 27.52 -21.22 -4.35
N LEU A 57 26.50 -21.70 -5.06
CA LEU A 57 26.09 -21.21 -6.38
C LEU A 57 25.79 -19.70 -6.32
N PRO A 58 26.23 -18.90 -7.30
CA PRO A 58 25.99 -17.46 -7.34
C PRO A 58 24.50 -17.19 -7.49
N ILE A 59 23.88 -16.61 -6.46
CA ILE A 59 22.51 -16.10 -6.53
C ILE A 59 22.57 -14.77 -7.28
N VAL A 60 22.22 -14.80 -8.57
CA VAL A 60 22.09 -13.59 -9.40
C VAL A 60 20.68 -13.02 -9.19
N LEU A 61 20.60 -11.83 -8.61
CA LEU A 61 19.33 -11.11 -8.48
C LEU A 61 18.90 -10.59 -9.86
N ALA A 62 17.95 -11.28 -10.49
CA ALA A 62 17.49 -10.97 -11.85
C ALA A 62 16.87 -9.56 -12.03
N HIS A 63 16.61 -8.83 -10.94
CA HIS A 63 15.99 -7.49 -10.95
C HIS A 63 16.90 -6.38 -10.42
N ALA A 64 18.22 -6.62 -10.29
CA ALA A 64 19.18 -5.63 -9.78
C ALA A 64 19.48 -4.43 -10.72
N GLY A 65 18.75 -4.27 -11.83
CA GLY A 65 19.13 -3.40 -12.94
C GLY A 65 18.30 -2.14 -13.16
N HIS A 66 17.31 -1.84 -12.30
CA HIS A 66 16.56 -0.58 -12.40
C HIS A 66 16.93 0.31 -11.22
N ASP A 67 18.16 0.80 -11.23
CA ASP A 67 18.52 1.96 -10.43
C ASP A 67 17.65 3.12 -10.92
N HIS A 68 16.60 3.43 -10.15
CA HIS A 68 15.94 4.71 -10.28
C HIS A 68 17.02 5.77 -10.06
N ASP A 69 17.32 6.48 -11.15
CA ASP A 69 18.32 7.53 -11.30
C ASP A 69 18.64 8.18 -9.95
N SER A 70 19.90 8.12 -9.50
CA SER A 70 20.35 8.64 -8.20
C SER A 70 20.22 10.17 -8.05
N LYS A 71 19.59 10.83 -9.03
CA LYS A 71 19.16 12.22 -9.05
C LYS A 71 17.63 12.41 -8.99
N ALA A 72 16.85 11.33 -8.97
CA ALA A 72 15.41 11.41 -8.75
C ALA A 72 15.14 11.88 -7.31
N ALA A 73 14.20 12.82 -7.18
CA ALA A 73 13.69 13.20 -5.87
C ALA A 73 13.25 11.93 -5.11
N PRO A 74 13.39 11.90 -3.77
CA PRO A 74 12.97 10.75 -2.98
C PRO A 74 11.54 10.34 -3.37
N GLU A 75 11.34 9.05 -3.63
CA GLU A 75 10.01 8.52 -3.96
C GLU A 75 9.04 8.90 -2.85
N TRP A 76 7.95 9.57 -3.24
CA TRP A 76 7.02 10.09 -2.26
C TRP A 76 6.28 8.93 -1.58
N GLN A 77 6.34 8.91 -0.26
CA GLN A 77 5.54 8.02 0.57
C GLN A 77 4.90 8.78 1.74
N PRO A 78 3.71 8.36 2.20
CA PRO A 78 3.16 8.84 3.46
C PRO A 78 4.13 8.51 4.61
N GLY A 79 4.37 9.51 5.47
CA GLY A 79 5.12 9.31 6.71
C GLY A 79 4.47 8.29 7.64
N ALA A 80 5.28 7.61 8.46
CA ALA A 80 4.80 6.59 9.38
C ALA A 80 3.79 7.14 10.41
N GLY A 81 2.94 6.25 10.95
CA GLY A 81 1.93 6.61 11.95
C GLY A 81 0.73 7.33 11.34
N LEU A 82 0.42 8.53 11.85
CA LEU A 82 -0.82 9.25 11.52
C LEU A 82 -0.95 9.63 10.03
N PRO A 83 0.08 10.17 9.35
CA PRO A 83 -0.03 10.50 7.93
C PRO A 83 -0.43 9.28 7.08
N ARG A 84 0.23 8.14 7.28
CA ARG A 84 -0.11 6.88 6.59
C ARG A 84 -1.56 6.45 6.85
N MET A 85 -2.00 6.44 8.11
CA MET A 85 -3.38 6.07 8.43
C MET A 85 -4.40 6.99 7.75
N LEU A 86 -4.14 8.30 7.70
CA LEU A 86 -5.04 9.26 7.07
C LEU A 86 -5.07 9.11 5.55
N PHE A 87 -3.92 9.03 4.89
CA PHE A 87 -3.87 8.87 3.44
C PHE A 87 -4.49 7.55 2.99
N THR A 88 -4.19 6.44 3.68
CA THR A 88 -4.82 5.13 3.41
C THR A 88 -6.32 5.19 3.67
N GLY A 89 -6.76 5.66 4.84
CA GLY A 89 -8.18 5.75 5.16
C GLY A 89 -8.97 6.64 4.20
N LEU A 90 -8.39 7.76 3.74
CA LEU A 90 -9.01 8.62 2.73
C LEU A 90 -9.10 7.93 1.36
N ALA A 91 -8.04 7.23 0.94
CA ALA A 91 -8.07 6.46 -0.30
C ALA A 91 -9.14 5.35 -0.26
N THR A 92 -9.20 4.61 0.85
CA THR A 92 -10.19 3.56 1.09
C THR A 92 -11.61 4.14 1.16
N LEU A 93 -11.80 5.33 1.74
CA LEU A 93 -13.08 6.04 1.76
C LEU A 93 -13.56 6.42 0.36
N VAL A 94 -12.69 7.04 -0.45
CA VAL A 94 -13.02 7.42 -1.83
C VAL A 94 -13.33 6.17 -2.66
N GLY A 95 -12.52 5.12 -2.53
CA GLY A 95 -12.73 3.85 -3.22
C GLY A 95 -14.03 3.15 -2.82
N GLY A 96 -14.32 3.06 -1.52
CA GLY A 96 -15.51 2.42 -0.98
C GLY A 96 -16.80 3.13 -1.39
N ILE A 97 -16.83 4.47 -1.30
CA ILE A 97 -17.96 5.27 -1.77
C ILE A 97 -18.10 5.17 -3.29
N GLY A 98 -17.01 5.33 -4.03
CA GLY A 98 -17.00 5.27 -5.49
C GLY A 98 -17.56 3.93 -6.01
N TYR A 99 -17.10 2.81 -5.44
CA TYR A 99 -17.59 1.49 -5.83
C TYR A 99 -19.07 1.28 -5.46
N ALA A 100 -19.50 1.71 -4.28
CA ALA A 100 -20.91 1.63 -3.90
C ALA A 100 -21.82 2.46 -4.82
N LEU A 101 -21.36 3.64 -5.27
CA LEU A 101 -22.08 4.46 -6.25
C LEU A 101 -22.15 3.77 -7.63
N LEU A 102 -21.07 3.12 -8.09
CA LEU A 102 -21.09 2.33 -9.34
C LEU A 102 -22.11 1.20 -9.26
N LEU A 103 -22.15 0.46 -8.14
CA LEU A 103 -23.16 -0.58 -7.92
C LEU A 103 -24.58 -0.01 -7.88
N GLY A 104 -24.76 1.12 -7.20
CA GLY A 104 -26.05 1.83 -7.16
C GLY A 104 -26.52 2.29 -8.54
N ALA A 105 -25.59 2.74 -9.40
CA ALA A 105 -25.89 3.15 -10.77
C ALA A 105 -26.34 1.98 -11.65
N VAL A 106 -25.79 0.78 -11.46
CA VAL A 106 -26.22 -0.44 -12.16
C VAL A 106 -27.66 -0.86 -11.77
N MET A 107 -28.10 -0.49 -10.57
CA MET A 107 -29.45 -0.80 -10.07
C MET A 107 -30.52 0.23 -10.42
N LEU A 108 -30.14 1.32 -11.12
CA LEU A 108 -31.05 2.39 -11.51
C LEU A 108 -31.81 2.05 -12.79
#